data_AF-A0A8S3PPC6-F1
#
_entry.id   AF-A0A8S3PPC6-F1
#
_cell.length_a   1.000
_cell.length_b   1.000
_cell.length_c   1.000
_cell.angle_alpha   90.00
_cell.angle_beta   90.00
_cell.angle_gamma   90.00
#
_symmetry.space_group_name_H-M   'P 1'
#
loop_
_entity.id
_entity.type
_entity.pdbx_description
1 polymer ?
#
loop_
_entity_poly.entity_id
_entity_poly.type
_entity_poly.pdbx_seq_one_letter_code
_entity_poly.pdbx_strand_id
1 'polypeptide(L)'
;MTSVVQILTLCIVIVNVYCHEEYQKRIPNGNRVPNPCTEIQKSIWKAVGHFNNTHGGVEISSFGKDFKNSNKTWTIELCNLDSDGDGKTNGEELGDPSCVWTPGKEPKVPAKNHPGICEPVDSVRCKRQNQGFNQCPQMITFTLFLAIASVANGATQGVKITQTWNGGFHGTFTIVPDHTVNGWRAHFKCDRGLDKFEVNTF
;
A
#
# COMPACT_ATOMS: atom_id res chain seq x y z
N MET A 1 -13.03 46.33 -15.08
CA MET A 1 -13.84 45.24 -14.49
C MET A 1 -13.16 43.87 -14.59
N THR A 2 -12.33 43.61 -15.61
CA THR A 2 -11.55 42.36 -15.75
C THR A 2 -10.51 42.16 -14.63
N SER A 3 -9.80 43.21 -14.21
CA SER A 3 -8.77 43.11 -13.16
C SER A 3 -9.32 42.79 -11.76
N VAL A 4 -10.51 43.27 -11.41
CA VAL A 4 -11.13 42.99 -10.10
C VAL A 4 -11.61 41.54 -10.04
N VAL A 5 -12.18 41.03 -11.14
CA VAL A 5 -12.59 39.62 -11.26
C VAL A 5 -11.37 38.69 -11.22
N GLN A 6 -10.27 39.04 -11.89
CA GLN A 6 -9.01 38.26 -11.85
C GLN A 6 -8.39 38.21 -10.44
N ILE A 7 -8.36 39.34 -9.70
CA ILE A 7 -7.86 39.38 -8.32
C ILE A 7 -8.73 38.51 -7.40
N LEU A 8 -10.06 38.63 -7.48
CA LEU A 8 -10.99 37.82 -6.68
C LEU A 8 -10.85 36.33 -6.97
N THR A 9 -10.72 35.95 -8.24
CA THR A 9 -10.55 34.54 -8.65
C THR A 9 -9.23 33.96 -8.13
N LEU A 10 -8.14 34.74 -8.19
CA LEU A 10 -6.83 34.34 -7.65
C LEU A 10 -6.86 34.18 -6.13
N CYS A 11 -7.51 35.10 -5.39
CA CYS A 11 -7.66 35.00 -3.94
C CYS A 11 -8.44 33.74 -3.53
N ILE A 12 -9.50 33.38 -4.25
CA ILE A 12 -10.30 32.18 -3.96
C ILE A 12 -9.46 30.91 -4.15
N VAL A 13 -8.68 30.80 -5.23
CA VAL A 13 -7.85 29.61 -5.47
C VAL A 13 -6.75 29.47 -4.41
N ILE A 14 -6.12 30.58 -4.00
CA ILE A 14 -5.07 30.57 -2.97
C ILE A 14 -5.65 30.10 -1.60
N VAL A 15 -6.82 30.60 -1.18
CA VAL A 15 -7.43 30.19 0.11
C VAL A 15 -7.77 28.70 0.15
N ASN A 16 -8.20 28.13 -0.98
CA ASN A 16 -8.55 26.71 -1.05
C ASN A 16 -7.33 25.79 -0.90
N VAL A 17 -6.17 26.16 -1.45
CA VAL A 17 -4.95 25.33 -1.38
C VAL A 17 -4.39 25.26 0.05
N TYR A 18 -4.40 26.37 0.80
CA TYR A 18 -3.89 26.40 2.19
C TYR A 18 -4.83 25.71 3.20
N CYS A 19 -6.13 25.60 2.92
CA CYS A 19 -7.10 25.08 3.89
C CYS A 19 -6.96 23.57 4.16
N HIS A 20 -6.42 22.79 3.20
CA HIS A 20 -6.36 21.33 3.32
C HIS A 20 -5.18 20.83 4.16
N GLU A 21 -4.03 21.51 4.16
CA GLU A 21 -2.89 21.15 5.03
C GLU A 21 -3.20 21.37 6.52
N GLU A 22 -4.09 22.30 6.85
CA GLU A 22 -4.51 22.56 8.23
C GLU A 22 -5.18 21.35 8.89
N TYR A 23 -5.80 20.44 8.12
CA TYR A 23 -6.39 19.23 8.70
C TYR A 23 -5.32 18.24 9.20
N GLN A 24 -4.15 18.19 8.57
CA GLN A 24 -3.04 17.36 9.07
C GLN A 24 -2.57 17.83 10.45
N LYS A 25 -2.66 19.13 10.75
CA LYS A 25 -2.30 19.70 12.06
C LYS A 25 -3.33 19.42 13.16
N ARG A 26 -4.51 18.91 12.79
CA ARG A 26 -5.61 18.61 13.71
C ARG A 26 -5.66 17.16 14.17
N ILE A 27 -4.74 16.32 13.68
CA ILE A 27 -4.62 14.92 14.06
C ILE A 27 -3.15 14.61 14.43
N PRO A 28 -2.90 13.63 15.33
CA PRO A 28 -1.53 13.26 15.67
C PRO A 28 -0.81 12.69 14.44
N ASN A 29 0.46 13.09 14.26
CA ASN A 29 1.32 12.67 13.15
C ASN A 29 0.70 12.85 11.74
N GLY A 30 -0.25 13.76 11.54
CA GLY A 30 -0.98 13.89 10.27
C GLY A 30 -0.11 14.19 9.04
N ASN A 31 1.10 14.72 9.24
CA ASN A 31 2.10 14.96 8.19
C ASN A 31 3.17 13.87 8.08
N ARG A 32 3.03 12.77 8.83
CA ARG A 32 4.00 11.66 8.95
C ARG A 32 3.31 10.29 8.97
N VAL A 33 2.07 10.20 8.46
CA VAL A 33 1.35 8.93 8.33
C VAL A 33 2.05 8.06 7.27
N PRO A 34 2.41 6.80 7.57
CA PRO A 34 3.06 5.93 6.60
C PRO A 34 2.13 5.59 5.45
N ASN A 35 2.68 5.43 4.25
CA ASN A 35 1.94 4.92 3.09
C ASN A 35 1.80 3.39 3.18
N PRO A 36 0.57 2.85 3.22
CA PRO A 36 0.32 1.41 3.37
C PRO A 36 0.67 0.59 2.11
N CYS A 37 0.97 1.23 0.98
CA CYS A 37 1.23 0.59 -0.30
C CYS A 37 2.71 0.29 -0.59
N THR A 38 3.61 0.76 0.25
CA THR A 38 5.04 0.72 -0.05
C THR A 38 5.79 0.05 1.08
N GLU A 39 6.08 -1.25 0.94
CA GLU A 39 7.12 -1.90 1.76
C GLU A 39 8.52 -1.38 1.39
N ILE A 40 8.70 -0.92 0.15
CA ILE A 40 10.02 -0.68 -0.47
C ILE A 40 10.50 0.77 -0.35
N GLN A 41 9.61 1.75 -0.19
CA GLN A 41 9.97 3.13 0.11
C GLN A 41 8.93 3.74 1.04
N LYS A 42 9.32 4.07 2.28
CA LYS A 42 8.49 4.76 3.29
C LYS A 42 8.08 6.16 2.82
N SER A 43 7.22 6.23 1.82
CA SER A 43 6.57 7.47 1.41
C SER A 43 5.52 7.83 2.46
N ILE A 44 5.31 9.13 2.65
CA ILE A 44 4.32 9.66 3.60
C ILE A 44 2.98 9.79 2.87
N TRP A 45 1.90 9.44 3.56
CA TRP A 45 0.54 9.72 3.13
C TRP A 45 0.17 11.16 3.49
N LYS A 46 0.14 12.05 2.50
CA LYS A 46 -0.10 13.48 2.69
C LYS A 46 -1.60 13.79 2.80
N ALA A 47 -2.46 13.05 2.11
CA ALA A 47 -3.89 13.30 2.11
C ALA A 47 -4.62 12.34 3.08
N VAL A 48 -4.30 12.43 4.37
CA VAL A 48 -4.91 11.59 5.41
C VAL A 48 -6.42 11.84 5.45
N GLY A 49 -7.20 10.75 5.41
CA GLY A 49 -8.67 10.80 5.27
C GLY A 49 -9.17 10.70 3.83
N HIS A 50 -8.28 10.58 2.84
CA HIS A 50 -8.63 10.29 1.46
C HIS A 50 -8.07 8.94 1.04
N PHE A 51 -8.78 8.27 0.12
CA PHE A 51 -8.24 7.07 -0.52
C PHE A 51 -7.08 7.39 -1.45
N ASN A 52 -6.91 8.65 -1.86
CA ASN A 52 -5.80 9.12 -2.70
C ASN A 52 -4.74 9.89 -1.94
N ASN A 53 -3.47 9.48 -2.07
CA ASN A 53 -2.33 10.20 -1.51
C ASN A 53 -2.05 11.55 -2.22
N THR A 54 -2.75 11.83 -3.33
CA THR A 54 -2.72 13.15 -3.98
C THR A 54 -3.77 14.08 -3.38
N HIS A 55 -3.41 15.33 -3.14
CA HIS A 55 -4.24 16.39 -2.53
C HIS A 55 -5.51 16.77 -3.33
N GLY A 56 -5.91 16.00 -4.35
CA GLY A 56 -7.04 16.28 -5.24
C GLY A 56 -8.13 15.20 -5.28
N GLY A 57 -8.05 14.16 -4.44
CA GLY A 57 -9.06 13.10 -4.41
C GLY A 57 -10.38 13.57 -3.79
N VAL A 58 -11.49 13.45 -4.53
CA VAL A 58 -12.84 13.75 -3.99
C VAL A 58 -13.32 12.67 -3.02
N GLU A 59 -12.83 11.44 -3.18
CA GLU A 59 -13.22 10.31 -2.35
C GLU A 59 -12.49 10.30 -1.00
N ILE A 60 -13.29 10.37 0.07
CA ILE A 60 -12.82 10.26 1.46
C ILE A 60 -12.93 8.83 1.96
N SER A 61 -11.93 8.39 2.72
CA SER A 61 -11.95 7.12 3.43
C SER A 61 -12.97 7.13 4.57
N SER A 62 -13.19 5.99 5.21
CA SER A 62 -14.00 5.91 6.43
C SER A 62 -13.47 6.87 7.50
N PHE A 63 -12.15 6.90 7.74
CA PHE A 63 -11.54 7.89 8.62
C PHE A 63 -11.86 9.33 8.22
N GLY A 64 -11.80 9.66 6.93
CA GLY A 64 -12.17 11.00 6.46
C GLY A 64 -13.64 11.36 6.74
N LYS A 65 -14.55 10.37 6.67
CA LYS A 65 -15.97 10.54 7.02
C LYS A 65 -16.13 10.72 8.53
N ASP A 66 -15.46 9.92 9.33
CA ASP A 66 -15.55 9.99 10.80
C ASP A 66 -14.93 11.27 11.34
N PHE A 67 -13.79 11.69 10.77
CA PHE A 67 -13.19 12.98 11.06
C PHE A 67 -14.13 14.13 10.67
N LYS A 68 -14.79 14.06 9.51
CA LYS A 68 -15.80 15.05 9.10
C LYS A 68 -16.99 15.06 10.07
N ASN A 69 -17.49 13.90 10.48
CA ASN A 69 -18.59 13.76 11.43
C ASN A 69 -18.22 14.28 12.83
N SER A 70 -16.95 14.20 13.19
CA SER A 70 -16.36 14.76 14.41
C SER A 70 -16.03 16.25 14.29
N ASN A 71 -16.72 16.97 13.38
CA ASN A 71 -16.47 18.38 13.06
C ASN A 71 -14.99 18.69 12.76
N LYS A 72 -14.27 17.74 12.17
CA LYS A 72 -12.85 17.85 11.81
C LYS A 72 -11.96 18.15 13.03
N THR A 73 -12.27 17.49 14.15
CA THR A 73 -11.58 17.61 15.44
C THR A 73 -11.13 16.23 15.93
N TRP A 74 -9.94 16.16 16.53
CA TRP A 74 -9.46 14.96 17.21
C TRP A 74 -10.16 14.81 18.56
N THR A 75 -11.31 14.13 18.56
CA THR A 75 -12.06 13.83 19.78
C THR A 75 -11.66 12.47 20.35
N ILE A 76 -12.04 12.20 21.61
CA ILE A 76 -11.80 10.90 22.26
C ILE A 76 -12.55 9.79 21.50
N GLU A 77 -13.76 10.08 21.01
CA GLU A 77 -14.57 9.15 20.23
C GLU A 77 -13.88 8.80 18.91
N LEU A 78 -13.40 9.80 18.17
CA LEU A 78 -12.67 9.56 16.93
C LEU A 78 -11.37 8.79 17.20
N CYS A 79 -10.63 9.13 18.26
CA CYS A 79 -9.39 8.46 18.60
C CYS A 79 -9.59 6.97 18.92
N ASN A 80 -10.66 6.61 19.63
CA ASN A 80 -10.96 5.22 19.99
C ASN A 80 -11.68 4.43 18.88
N LEU A 81 -12.02 5.07 17.76
CA LEU A 81 -12.71 4.41 16.65
C LEU A 81 -11.70 3.62 15.80
N ASP A 82 -12.08 2.41 15.38
CA ASP A 82 -11.42 1.65 14.31
C ASP A 82 -12.11 2.02 13.00
N SER A 83 -11.70 3.13 12.39
CA SER A 83 -12.41 3.72 11.25
C SER A 83 -12.33 2.84 10.01
N ASP A 84 -11.18 2.24 9.72
CA ASP A 84 -11.01 1.40 8.54
C ASP A 84 -11.33 -0.08 8.78
N GLY A 85 -11.53 -0.49 10.03
CA GLY A 85 -11.97 -1.83 10.36
C GLY A 85 -10.85 -2.84 10.20
N ASP A 86 -9.60 -2.49 10.52
CA ASP A 86 -8.44 -3.39 10.53
C ASP A 86 -8.20 -4.05 11.91
N GLY A 87 -8.87 -3.55 12.94
CA GLY A 87 -8.76 -4.01 14.32
C GLY A 87 -7.88 -3.14 15.22
N LYS A 88 -7.38 -2.01 14.73
CA LYS A 88 -6.66 -0.99 15.50
C LYS A 88 -7.50 0.27 15.60
N THR A 89 -7.35 0.99 16.70
CA THR A 89 -7.98 2.31 16.85
C THR A 89 -7.17 3.38 16.13
N ASN A 90 -7.83 4.44 15.66
CA ASN A 90 -7.19 5.59 15.03
C ASN A 90 -6.04 6.15 15.89
N GLY A 91 -6.21 6.14 17.22
CA GLY A 91 -5.19 6.54 18.19
C GLY A 91 -3.96 5.62 18.19
N GLU A 92 -4.14 4.30 18.19
CA GLU A 92 -3.03 3.35 18.10
C GLU A 92 -2.22 3.53 16.81
N GLU A 93 -2.91 3.78 15.71
CA GLU A 93 -2.30 3.92 14.39
C GLU A 93 -1.56 5.24 14.21
N LEU A 94 -2.17 6.35 14.64
CA LEU A 94 -1.60 7.70 14.53
C LEU A 94 -0.66 8.07 15.68
N GLY A 95 -0.43 7.19 16.64
CA GLY A 95 0.55 7.40 17.72
C GLY A 95 0.04 8.17 18.94
N ASP A 96 -1.28 8.11 19.19
CA ASP A 96 -1.97 8.57 20.39
C ASP A 96 -2.86 7.46 21.00
N PRO A 97 -2.30 6.31 21.43
CA PRO A 97 -3.07 5.16 21.92
C PRO A 97 -3.83 5.42 23.24
N SER A 98 -3.52 6.53 23.93
CA SER A 98 -4.23 6.93 25.16
C SER A 98 -5.23 8.06 24.93
N CYS A 99 -5.40 8.51 23.68
CA CYS A 99 -6.31 9.60 23.32
C CYS A 99 -6.11 10.90 24.13
N VAL A 100 -4.85 11.27 24.34
CA VAL A 100 -4.45 12.46 25.14
C VAL A 100 -3.79 13.55 24.30
N TRP A 101 -3.54 13.29 23.02
CA TRP A 101 -2.94 14.27 22.13
C TRP A 101 -3.93 15.41 21.86
N THR A 102 -3.39 16.62 21.73
CA THR A 102 -4.17 17.82 21.39
C THR A 102 -3.44 18.61 20.30
N PRO A 103 -4.17 19.31 19.41
CA PRO A 103 -3.56 20.11 18.35
C PRO A 103 -2.42 21.02 18.83
N GLY A 104 -1.34 21.05 18.06
CA GLY A 104 -0.13 21.83 18.37
C GLY A 104 0.88 21.14 19.30
N LYS A 105 0.55 20.01 19.93
CA LYS A 105 1.52 19.20 20.69
C LYS A 105 2.27 18.25 19.77
N GLU A 106 3.51 17.91 20.14
CA GLU A 106 4.22 16.82 19.48
C GLU A 106 3.64 15.46 19.89
N PRO A 107 3.34 14.57 18.93
CA PRO A 107 2.95 13.19 19.22
C PRO A 107 4.08 12.44 19.93
N LYS A 108 3.73 11.67 20.97
CA LYS A 108 4.72 10.90 21.76
C LYS A 108 5.28 9.70 21.02
N VAL A 109 4.48 9.12 20.13
CA VAL A 109 4.81 7.91 19.37
C VAL A 109 4.63 8.23 17.88
N PRO A 110 5.50 7.75 16.99
CA PRO A 110 5.29 7.88 15.55
C PRO A 110 4.02 7.16 15.10
N ALA A 111 3.42 7.62 14.00
CA ALA A 111 2.37 6.86 13.32
C ALA A 111 2.95 5.54 12.80
N LYS A 112 2.20 4.45 13.01
CA LYS A 112 2.61 3.08 12.65
C LYS A 112 1.82 2.55 11.45
N ASN A 113 0.57 2.97 11.34
CA ASN A 113 -0.42 2.46 10.40
C ASN A 113 -1.24 3.61 9.83
N HIS A 114 -2.10 3.31 8.86
CA HIS A 114 -2.91 4.29 8.17
C HIS A 114 -4.40 4.20 8.58
N PRO A 115 -4.96 5.20 9.29
CA PRO A 115 -6.28 5.09 9.97
C PRO A 115 -7.50 4.94 9.06
N GLY A 116 -7.31 5.16 7.77
CA GLY A 116 -8.36 5.12 6.76
C GLY A 116 -8.17 4.04 5.69
N ILE A 117 -7.19 3.15 5.82
CA ILE A 117 -6.89 2.12 4.82
C ILE A 117 -6.56 0.84 5.59
N CYS A 118 -7.45 -0.15 5.50
CA CYS A 118 -7.29 -1.39 6.26
C CYS A 118 -5.95 -2.07 5.95
N GLU A 119 -5.17 -2.38 6.99
CA GLU A 119 -3.87 -3.06 6.88
C GLU A 119 -3.86 -4.43 7.60
N PRO A 120 -3.15 -5.45 7.09
CA PRO A 120 -2.38 -5.46 5.85
C PRO A 120 -3.26 -5.40 4.61
N VAL A 121 -2.90 -4.54 3.65
CA VAL A 121 -3.72 -4.23 2.46
C VAL A 121 -4.00 -5.47 1.60
N ASP A 122 -3.09 -6.43 1.59
CA ASP A 122 -3.16 -7.65 0.80
C ASP A 122 -3.98 -8.78 1.46
N SER A 123 -4.38 -8.61 2.72
CA SER A 123 -5.20 -9.58 3.45
C SER A 123 -6.59 -9.74 2.81
N VAL A 124 -7.18 -10.94 2.93
CA VAL A 124 -8.53 -11.22 2.40
C VAL A 124 -9.59 -10.31 3.04
N ARG A 125 -9.40 -9.93 4.31
CA ARG A 125 -10.25 -8.95 5.00
C ARG A 125 -10.12 -7.58 4.35
N CYS A 126 -8.92 -7.02 4.29
CA CYS A 126 -8.73 -5.65 3.84
C CYS A 126 -8.94 -5.47 2.33
N LYS A 127 -8.75 -6.50 1.51
CA LYS A 127 -9.16 -6.48 0.09
C LYS A 127 -10.66 -6.23 -0.10
N ARG A 128 -11.50 -6.71 0.83
CA ARG A 128 -12.96 -6.46 0.82
C ARG A 128 -13.32 -5.12 1.43
N GLN A 129 -12.58 -4.69 2.44
CA GLN A 129 -12.81 -3.45 3.18
C GLN A 129 -12.39 -2.21 2.37
N ASN A 130 -11.27 -2.31 1.66
CA ASN A 130 -10.69 -1.25 0.82
C ASN A 130 -11.31 -1.22 -0.59
N GLN A 131 -12.59 -1.59 -0.74
CA GLN A 131 -13.28 -1.50 -2.04
C GLN A 131 -13.30 -0.05 -2.55
N GLY A 132 -12.67 0.21 -3.70
CA GLY A 132 -12.47 1.55 -4.27
C GLY A 132 -11.04 2.08 -4.11
N PHE A 133 -10.23 1.48 -3.24
CA PHE A 133 -8.81 1.77 -3.12
C PHE A 133 -8.00 0.96 -4.15
N ASN A 134 -7.57 1.60 -5.23
CA ASN A 134 -6.81 0.98 -6.33
C ASN A 134 -5.36 1.48 -6.43
N GLN A 135 -4.84 2.12 -5.38
CA GLN A 135 -3.59 2.88 -5.46
C GLN A 135 -2.35 2.14 -5.02
N CYS A 136 -2.49 1.10 -4.21
CA CYS A 136 -1.36 0.20 -4.08
C CYS A 136 -1.15 -0.43 -5.44
N PRO A 137 0.04 -0.29 -6.05
CA PRO A 137 0.34 -1.07 -7.23
C PRO A 137 0.01 -2.50 -6.83
N GLN A 138 -0.97 -3.09 -7.51
CA GLN A 138 -1.30 -4.48 -7.28
C GLN A 138 0.05 -5.17 -7.38
N MET A 139 0.47 -5.83 -6.29
CA MET A 139 1.57 -6.78 -6.37
C MET A 139 1.14 -7.66 -7.53
N ILE A 140 1.76 -7.46 -8.70
CA ILE A 140 1.51 -8.29 -9.85
C ILE A 140 2.01 -9.61 -9.33
N THR A 141 1.08 -10.41 -8.82
CA THR A 141 1.26 -11.82 -8.64
C THR A 141 1.58 -12.24 -10.05
N PHE A 142 2.87 -12.36 -10.35
CA PHE A 142 3.37 -13.18 -11.43
C PHE A 142 2.86 -14.56 -11.06
N THR A 143 1.60 -14.82 -11.39
CA THR A 143 1.13 -16.16 -11.60
C THR A 143 1.94 -16.56 -12.82
N LEU A 144 3.10 -17.15 -12.55
CA LEU A 144 3.96 -17.70 -13.56
C LEU A 144 3.13 -18.81 -14.20
N PHE A 145 2.38 -18.48 -15.25
CA PHE A 145 2.02 -19.46 -16.24
C PHE A 145 3.34 -19.89 -16.85
N LEU A 146 3.97 -20.89 -16.23
CA LEU A 146 5.00 -21.67 -16.88
C LEU A 146 4.24 -22.44 -17.97
N ALA A 147 4.00 -21.78 -19.12
CA ALA A 147 3.78 -22.48 -20.35
C ALA A 147 5.07 -23.22 -20.61
N ILE A 148 5.12 -24.49 -20.22
CA ILE A 148 6.27 -25.33 -20.51
C ILE A 148 6.24 -25.50 -22.01
N ALA A 149 7.03 -24.68 -22.72
CA ALA A 149 7.25 -24.83 -24.14
C ALA A 149 7.88 -26.21 -24.33
N SER A 150 7.06 -27.14 -24.82
CA SER A 150 7.41 -28.41 -25.45
C SER A 150 8.88 -28.82 -25.30
N VAL A 151 9.15 -29.72 -24.36
CA VAL A 151 10.36 -30.56 -24.47
C VAL A 151 10.19 -31.50 -25.66
N ALA A 152 11.27 -31.74 -26.39
CA ALA A 152 11.28 -32.72 -27.48
C ALA A 152 10.71 -34.06 -26.98
N ASN A 153 9.94 -34.75 -27.84
CA ASN A 153 9.26 -36.02 -27.53
C ASN A 153 10.13 -36.95 -26.66
N GLY A 154 9.63 -37.35 -25.49
CA GLY A 154 10.23 -38.42 -24.65
C GLY A 154 10.63 -38.02 -23.23
N ALA A 155 10.78 -36.74 -22.90
CA ALA A 155 11.19 -36.33 -21.55
C ALA A 155 10.00 -36.19 -20.57
N THR A 156 10.16 -36.71 -19.35
CA THR A 156 9.24 -36.42 -18.22
C THR A 156 9.70 -35.17 -17.50
N GLN A 157 8.77 -34.26 -17.22
CA GLN A 157 9.06 -32.99 -16.54
C GLN A 157 8.19 -32.80 -15.30
N GLY A 158 8.75 -32.16 -14.29
CA GLY A 158 8.06 -31.83 -13.05
C GLY A 158 8.53 -30.50 -12.47
N VAL A 159 7.59 -29.74 -11.92
CA VAL A 159 7.87 -28.53 -11.16
C VAL A 159 7.28 -28.71 -9.77
N LYS A 160 8.12 -28.61 -8.75
CA LYS A 160 7.69 -28.65 -7.35
C LYS A 160 8.11 -27.37 -6.65
N ILE A 161 7.14 -26.53 -6.34
CA ILE A 161 7.35 -25.34 -5.51
C ILE A 161 7.21 -25.77 -4.05
N THR A 162 8.24 -25.53 -3.24
CA THR A 162 8.27 -25.93 -1.82
C THR A 162 8.05 -24.75 -0.88
N GLN A 163 8.40 -23.53 -1.31
CA GLN A 163 8.18 -22.32 -0.54
C GLN A 163 7.98 -21.11 -1.47
N THR A 164 7.16 -20.16 -1.04
CA THR A 164 6.98 -18.86 -1.68
C THR A 164 7.17 -17.75 -0.66
N TRP A 165 7.65 -16.60 -1.11
CA TRP A 165 7.75 -15.38 -0.30
C TRP A 165 7.60 -14.14 -1.19
N ASN A 166 7.58 -12.97 -0.56
CA ASN A 166 7.49 -11.68 -1.26
C ASN A 166 8.68 -11.50 -2.21
N GLY A 167 8.44 -11.67 -3.52
CA GLY A 167 9.43 -11.48 -4.58
C GLY A 167 10.25 -12.72 -4.97
N GLY A 168 9.93 -13.92 -4.47
CA GLY A 168 10.66 -15.13 -4.84
C GLY A 168 9.95 -16.44 -4.54
N PHE A 169 10.56 -17.53 -4.99
CA PHE A 169 10.12 -18.88 -4.70
C PHE A 169 11.34 -19.81 -4.55
N HIS A 170 11.15 -20.88 -3.78
CA HIS A 170 12.07 -22.00 -3.70
C HIS A 170 11.35 -23.22 -4.24
N GLY A 171 12.03 -23.97 -5.09
CA GLY A 171 11.48 -25.19 -5.64
C GLY A 171 12.51 -25.99 -6.42
N THR A 172 12.03 -27.08 -6.99
CA THR A 172 12.81 -27.98 -7.81
C THR A 172 12.17 -28.10 -9.18
N PHE A 173 13.00 -27.95 -10.21
CA PHE A 173 12.65 -28.27 -11.58
C PHE A 173 13.35 -29.58 -11.94
N THR A 174 12.59 -30.56 -12.39
CA THR A 174 13.13 -31.87 -12.76
C THR A 174 12.82 -32.14 -14.22
N ILE A 175 13.88 -32.46 -14.97
CA ILE A 175 13.81 -32.93 -16.35
C ILE A 175 14.45 -34.31 -16.35
N VAL A 176 13.69 -35.32 -16.72
CA VAL A 176 14.16 -36.71 -16.85
C VAL A 176 14.03 -37.10 -18.32
N PRO A 177 15.10 -36.95 -19.11
CA PRO A 177 15.13 -37.49 -20.46
C PRO A 177 15.05 -39.02 -20.42
N ASP A 178 14.31 -39.61 -21.36
CA ASP A 178 14.26 -41.06 -21.57
C ASP A 178 15.49 -41.61 -22.30
N HIS A 179 16.44 -40.75 -22.68
CA HIS A 179 17.69 -41.07 -23.36
C HIS A 179 18.84 -40.16 -22.91
N THR A 180 20.08 -40.55 -23.21
CA THR A 180 21.26 -39.73 -22.88
C THR A 180 21.26 -38.42 -23.68
N VAL A 181 21.32 -37.28 -22.98
CA VAL A 181 21.43 -35.95 -23.58
C VAL A 181 22.86 -35.44 -23.45
N ASN A 182 23.55 -35.27 -24.58
CA ASN A 182 24.87 -34.64 -24.62
C ASN A 182 24.74 -33.13 -24.83
N GLY A 183 25.36 -32.33 -23.95
CA GLY A 183 25.43 -30.86 -24.11
C GLY A 183 24.13 -30.12 -23.78
N TRP A 184 23.39 -30.58 -22.77
CA TRP A 184 22.15 -29.94 -22.32
C TRP A 184 22.36 -28.46 -21.96
N ARG A 185 21.33 -27.64 -22.19
CA ARG A 185 21.30 -26.22 -21.82
C ARG A 185 19.94 -25.87 -21.25
N ALA A 186 19.92 -25.09 -20.17
CA ALA A 186 18.71 -24.50 -19.62
C ALA A 186 18.79 -22.98 -19.75
N HIS A 187 17.79 -22.38 -20.38
CA HIS A 187 17.72 -20.94 -20.57
C HIS A 187 16.60 -20.39 -19.69
N PHE A 188 16.95 -19.54 -18.74
CA PHE A 188 15.99 -18.84 -17.89
C PHE A 188 15.93 -17.39 -18.35
N LYS A 189 14.72 -16.92 -18.67
CA LYS A 189 14.47 -15.52 -19.00
C LYS A 189 13.50 -14.96 -17.98
N CYS A 190 13.88 -13.85 -17.37
CA CYS A 190 13.03 -13.08 -16.50
C CYS A 190 12.71 -11.75 -17.16
N ASP A 191 11.46 -11.32 -17.06
CA ASP A 191 11.00 -10.08 -17.70
C ASP A 191 11.49 -8.82 -16.95
N ARG A 192 12.07 -8.99 -15.76
CA ARG A 192 12.68 -7.94 -14.94
C ARG A 192 13.98 -8.45 -14.29
N GLY A 193 14.79 -7.50 -13.79
CA GLY A 193 16.04 -7.80 -13.08
C GLY A 193 15.80 -8.64 -11.83
N LEU A 194 16.65 -9.64 -11.63
CA LEU A 194 16.68 -10.46 -10.42
C LEU A 194 17.76 -9.93 -9.48
N ASP A 195 17.41 -9.77 -8.20
CA ASP A 195 18.40 -9.43 -7.18
C ASP A 195 19.31 -10.62 -6.85
N LYS A 196 18.79 -11.85 -6.99
CA LYS A 196 19.53 -13.10 -6.75
C LYS A 196 18.96 -14.25 -7.58
N PHE A 197 19.83 -15.02 -8.24
CA PHE A 197 19.47 -16.23 -8.98
C PHE A 197 20.45 -17.35 -8.63
N GLU A 198 19.96 -18.43 -8.03
CA GLU A 198 20.77 -19.57 -7.60
C GLU A 198 20.23 -20.86 -8.20
N VAL A 199 21.09 -21.62 -8.87
CA VAL A 199 20.78 -22.93 -9.43
C VAL A 199 21.75 -23.92 -8.82
N ASN A 200 21.21 -24.89 -8.08
CA ASN A 200 21.98 -25.98 -7.51
C ASN A 200 21.68 -27.26 -8.29
N THR A 201 22.72 -27.90 -8.80
CA THR A 201 22.65 -29.23 -9.41
C THR A 201 23.18 -30.25 -8.40
N PHE A 202 22.50 -31.38 -8.25
CA PHE A 202 22.97 -32.52 -7.46
C PHE A 202 23.78 -33.47 -8.31
#